data_AF-A0A2M7UH89-F1
#
_entry.id   AF-A0A2M7UH89-F1
#
_cell.length_a   1.000
_cell.length_b   1.000
_cell.length_c   1.000
_cell.angle_alpha   90.00
_cell.angle_beta   90.00
_cell.angle_gamma   90.00
#
_symmetry.space_group_name_H-M   'P 1'
#
loop_
_entity.id
_entity.type
_entity.pdbx_description
1 polymer ?
#
loop_
_entity_poly.entity_id
_entity_poly.type
_entity_poly.pdbx_seq_one_letter_code
_entity_poly.pdbx_strand_id
1 'polypeptide(L)'
;TERKKSPSKNWVNLLNKFERQIRHERPSEERIKEIKNELEEAADLFQSADVPYIIDGALNISLYKGKFFREHRDIDFGVFSKDIPKLARALEQRGYALFRFPEDVDERLKVKKALPHELIRPDEVDVSTISREHIFFLRVKDDFEIDTENYTCFDIHALDQNVDGDIVRLSGTVIPKEYYMNTLEYTTDSGKKLRLCHPAILVYHKLLEGREHDLADIKYMIKENMLSKENFAEIEGLLAQDEEKNWDEDRPKIQKAKKWILSRTQP
;
A
#
# COMPACT_ATOMS: atom_id res chain seq x y z
N THR A 1 2.71 -41.18 8.94
CA THR A 1 1.45 -40.71 8.34
C THR A 1 1.22 -39.27 8.76
N GLU A 2 1.66 -38.32 7.95
CA GLU A 2 1.41 -36.90 8.20
C GLU A 2 -0.08 -36.63 8.05
N ARG A 3 -0.77 -36.38 9.17
CA ARG A 3 -2.12 -35.84 9.15
C ARG A 3 -2.01 -34.41 8.61
N LYS A 4 -2.37 -34.21 7.34
CA LYS A 4 -2.71 -32.89 6.81
C LYS A 4 -3.82 -32.31 7.69
N LYS A 5 -3.45 -31.43 8.63
CA LYS A 5 -4.43 -30.64 9.38
C LYS A 5 -5.13 -29.75 8.36
N SER A 6 -6.47 -29.84 8.31
CA SER A 6 -7.31 -28.80 7.69
C SER A 6 -6.81 -27.43 8.14
N PRO A 7 -6.71 -26.42 7.26
CA PRO A 7 -6.56 -25.04 7.70
C PRO A 7 -7.64 -24.75 8.76
N SER A 8 -7.27 -24.15 9.89
CA SER A 8 -8.27 -23.77 10.90
C SER A 8 -9.27 -22.79 10.27
N LYS A 9 -10.50 -22.74 10.78
CA LYS A 9 -11.56 -21.85 10.30
C LYS A 9 -11.11 -20.37 10.23
N ASN A 10 -10.19 -19.97 11.10
CA ASN A 10 -9.58 -18.65 11.17
C ASN A 10 -8.78 -18.33 9.89
N TRP A 11 -8.07 -19.32 9.34
CA TRP A 11 -7.30 -19.16 8.10
C TRP A 11 -8.16 -18.98 6.86
N VAL A 12 -9.28 -19.70 6.77
CA VAL A 12 -10.21 -19.54 5.65
C VAL A 12 -10.82 -18.14 5.64
N ASN A 13 -11.08 -17.55 6.81
CA ASN A 13 -11.55 -16.18 6.93
C ASN A 13 -10.49 -15.16 6.50
N LEU A 14 -9.23 -15.35 6.92
CA LEU A 14 -8.10 -14.51 6.48
C LEU A 14 -7.92 -14.58 4.95
N LEU A 15 -7.86 -15.79 4.39
CA LEU A 15 -7.74 -16.02 2.94
C LEU A 15 -8.90 -15.41 2.14
N ASN A 16 -10.14 -15.59 2.60
CA ASN A 16 -11.31 -14.97 1.96
C ASN A 16 -11.25 -13.44 2.02
N LYS A 17 -10.68 -12.85 3.08
CA LYS A 17 -10.47 -11.40 3.21
C LYS A 17 -9.36 -10.89 2.28
N PHE A 18 -8.37 -11.70 1.93
CA PHE A 18 -7.42 -11.39 0.85
C PHE A 18 -8.04 -11.57 -0.56
N GLU A 19 -8.72 -12.69 -0.86
CA GLU A 19 -9.16 -13.07 -2.22
C GLU A 19 -10.09 -12.07 -2.95
N ARG A 20 -10.99 -11.41 -2.21
CA ARG A 20 -11.91 -10.41 -2.83
C ARG A 20 -11.23 -9.04 -3.21
N GLN A 21 -9.90 -8.91 -3.20
CA GLN A 21 -9.13 -7.75 -3.71
C GLN A 21 -9.43 -7.37 -5.19
N ILE A 22 -10.04 -8.27 -5.96
CA ILE A 22 -10.18 -8.13 -7.43
C ILE A 22 -11.60 -7.69 -7.88
N ARG A 23 -12.46 -7.21 -6.97
CA ARG A 23 -13.82 -6.77 -7.34
C ARG A 23 -13.85 -5.28 -7.65
N HIS A 24 -14.02 -4.94 -8.92
CA HIS A 24 -14.34 -3.59 -9.40
C HIS A 24 -15.80 -3.20 -9.13
N GLU A 25 -16.35 -3.63 -8.00
CA GLU A 25 -17.69 -3.33 -7.55
C GLU A 25 -17.60 -2.23 -6.49
N ARG A 26 -18.57 -1.31 -6.50
CA ARG A 26 -18.67 -0.29 -5.44
C ARG A 26 -18.92 -1.00 -4.09
N PRO A 27 -18.24 -0.59 -3.00
CA PRO A 27 -18.47 -1.17 -1.68
C PRO A 27 -19.89 -0.88 -1.19
N SER A 28 -20.41 -1.76 -0.34
CA SER A 28 -21.66 -1.50 0.38
C SER A 28 -21.49 -0.31 1.34
N GLU A 29 -22.59 0.33 1.72
CA GLU A 29 -22.56 1.43 2.70
C GLU A 29 -22.04 0.97 4.07
N GLU A 30 -22.31 -0.28 4.45
CA GLU A 30 -21.73 -0.91 5.64
C GLU A 30 -20.20 -0.99 5.54
N ARG A 31 -19.66 -1.45 4.40
CA ARG A 31 -18.22 -1.50 4.20
C ARG A 31 -17.58 -0.12 4.16
N ILE A 32 -18.24 0.88 3.55
CA ILE A 32 -17.77 2.27 3.58
C ILE A 32 -17.65 2.76 5.03
N LYS A 33 -18.63 2.44 5.87
CA LYS A 33 -18.59 2.78 7.30
C LYS A 33 -17.44 2.07 8.02
N GLU A 34 -17.20 0.81 7.74
CA GLU A 34 -16.04 0.08 8.27
C GLU A 34 -14.72 0.72 7.86
N ILE A 35 -14.51 1.00 6.57
CA ILE A 35 -13.29 1.66 6.08
C ILE A 35 -13.08 3.02 6.76
N LYS A 36 -14.15 3.81 6.93
CA LYS A 36 -14.06 5.08 7.65
C LYS A 36 -13.63 4.91 9.11
N ASN A 37 -14.13 3.88 9.80
CA ASN A 37 -13.68 3.57 11.16
C ASN A 37 -12.22 3.10 11.18
N GLU A 38 -11.79 2.30 10.20
CA GLU A 38 -10.39 1.86 10.04
C GLU A 38 -9.47 3.08 9.79
N LEU A 39 -9.92 4.08 9.04
CA LEU A 39 -9.19 5.34 8.81
C LEU A 39 -9.11 6.21 10.08
N GLU A 40 -10.17 6.28 10.86
CA GLU A 40 -10.19 6.95 12.17
C GLU A 40 -9.18 6.34 13.14
N GLU A 41 -9.14 5.02 13.19
CA GLU A 41 -8.18 4.26 13.98
C GLU A 41 -6.75 4.47 13.47
N ALA A 42 -6.52 4.35 12.16
CA ALA A 42 -5.21 4.59 11.59
C ALA A 42 -4.70 6.00 11.92
N ALA A 43 -5.56 7.02 11.83
CA ALA A 43 -5.19 8.39 12.20
C ALA A 43 -4.71 8.47 13.67
N ASP A 44 -5.40 7.81 14.60
CA ASP A 44 -4.99 7.78 16.02
C ASP A 44 -3.66 7.03 16.22
N LEU A 45 -3.51 5.90 15.54
CA LEU A 45 -2.32 5.05 15.65
C LEU A 45 -1.08 5.79 15.16
N PHE A 46 -1.12 6.33 13.94
CA PHE A 46 0.00 7.06 13.36
C PHE A 46 0.29 8.38 14.07
N GLN A 47 -0.74 9.10 14.55
CA GLN A 47 -0.54 10.28 15.38
C GLN A 47 0.18 9.94 16.68
N SER A 48 -0.17 8.82 17.32
CA SER A 48 0.49 8.40 18.56
C SER A 48 1.91 7.88 18.35
N ALA A 49 2.17 7.28 17.19
CA ALA A 49 3.50 6.82 16.80
C ALA A 49 4.44 7.99 16.44
N ASP A 50 3.90 9.16 16.10
CA ASP A 50 4.67 10.34 15.70
C ASP A 50 5.68 9.99 14.58
N VAL A 51 5.21 9.26 13.57
CA VAL A 51 6.00 8.90 12.38
C VAL A 51 5.41 9.57 11.14
N PRO A 52 6.25 10.01 10.19
CA PRO A 52 5.78 10.38 8.86
C PRO A 52 5.15 9.17 8.17
N TYR A 53 4.00 9.40 7.54
CA TYR A 53 3.29 8.41 6.73
C TYR A 53 2.56 9.12 5.58
N ILE A 54 2.25 8.36 4.53
CA ILE A 54 1.23 8.69 3.53
C ILE A 54 0.32 7.48 3.37
N ILE A 55 -0.97 7.69 3.13
CA ILE A 55 -1.83 6.66 2.57
C ILE A 55 -1.48 6.54 1.09
N ASP A 56 -1.25 5.34 0.58
CA ASP A 56 -1.05 5.09 -0.84
C ASP A 56 -2.04 4.03 -1.36
N GLY A 57 -1.63 3.25 -2.36
CA GLY A 57 -2.50 2.27 -2.98
C GLY A 57 -3.79 2.84 -3.55
N ALA A 58 -4.86 2.04 -3.54
CA ALA A 58 -6.09 2.39 -4.24
C ALA A 58 -7.12 3.11 -3.38
N LEU A 59 -7.10 2.89 -2.06
CA LEU A 59 -7.99 3.60 -1.15
C LEU A 59 -7.74 5.10 -1.25
N ASN A 60 -6.47 5.50 -1.36
CA ASN A 60 -6.06 6.87 -1.62
C ASN A 60 -6.88 7.55 -2.74
N ILE A 61 -7.05 6.88 -3.89
CA ILE A 61 -7.80 7.43 -5.03
C ILE A 61 -9.26 7.73 -4.66
N SER A 62 -9.88 6.89 -3.83
CA SER A 62 -11.23 7.14 -3.34
C SER A 62 -11.30 8.33 -2.38
N LEU A 63 -10.27 8.48 -1.54
CA LEU A 63 -10.18 9.55 -0.55
C LEU A 63 -9.99 10.93 -1.20
N TYR A 64 -9.28 11.03 -2.33
CA TYR A 64 -9.07 12.29 -3.08
C TYR A 64 -10.38 13.03 -3.40
N LYS A 65 -11.47 12.31 -3.65
CA LYS A 65 -12.79 12.90 -3.97
C LYS A 65 -13.88 12.52 -2.97
N GLY A 66 -13.55 11.76 -1.93
CA GLY A 66 -14.54 11.16 -1.03
C GLY A 66 -15.53 10.22 -1.75
N LYS A 67 -15.10 9.57 -2.84
CA LYS A 67 -15.92 8.69 -3.67
C LYS A 67 -15.29 7.31 -3.75
N PHE A 68 -15.92 6.33 -3.10
CA PHE A 68 -15.52 4.93 -3.17
C PHE A 68 -15.95 4.32 -4.50
N PHE A 69 -14.99 4.11 -5.40
CA PHE A 69 -15.25 3.62 -6.77
C PHE A 69 -15.11 2.10 -6.92
N ARG A 70 -14.44 1.45 -5.96
CA ARG A 70 -14.31 0.00 -5.85
C ARG A 70 -14.11 -0.42 -4.40
N GLU A 71 -14.21 -1.71 -4.13
CA GLU A 71 -13.90 -2.31 -2.83
C GLU A 71 -12.44 -2.06 -2.42
N HIS A 72 -12.22 -1.73 -1.13
CA HIS A 72 -10.90 -1.60 -0.48
C HIS A 72 -10.86 -2.44 0.79
N ARG A 73 -9.71 -3.03 1.07
CA ARG A 73 -9.60 -4.23 1.94
C ARG A 73 -8.52 -4.10 2.98
N ASP A 74 -7.42 -3.57 2.50
CA ASP A 74 -6.26 -3.04 3.18
C ASP A 74 -6.35 -1.52 3.16
N ILE A 75 -5.56 -0.92 4.02
CA ILE A 75 -5.15 0.47 3.90
C ILE A 75 -3.64 0.44 3.68
N ASP A 76 -3.22 0.83 2.49
CA ASP A 76 -1.82 0.90 2.14
C ASP A 76 -1.19 2.18 2.69
N PHE A 77 -0.03 2.06 3.33
CA PHE A 77 0.74 3.18 3.85
C PHE A 77 2.20 3.14 3.39
N GLY A 78 2.68 4.26 2.88
CA GLY A 78 4.10 4.51 2.70
C GLY A 78 4.72 5.04 3.99
N VAL A 79 5.70 4.34 4.57
CA VAL A 79 6.40 4.72 5.81
C VAL A 79 7.90 4.61 5.60
N PHE A 80 8.70 5.55 6.11
CA PHE A 80 10.15 5.45 5.95
C PHE A 80 10.72 4.24 6.71
N SER A 81 11.62 3.48 6.06
CA SER A 81 12.22 2.26 6.61
C SER A 81 12.81 2.47 8.02
N LYS A 82 13.46 3.63 8.23
CA LYS A 82 14.04 4.02 9.52
C LYS A 82 13.03 4.19 10.66
N ASP A 83 11.78 4.50 10.33
CA ASP A 83 10.70 4.83 11.27
C ASP A 83 9.84 3.59 11.60
N ILE A 84 9.97 2.49 10.85
CA ILE A 84 9.23 1.24 11.08
C ILE A 84 9.44 0.68 12.49
N PRO A 85 10.66 0.62 13.06
CA PRO A 85 10.83 0.18 14.45
C PRO A 85 10.06 1.03 15.46
N LYS A 86 9.96 2.35 15.23
CA LYS A 86 9.19 3.28 16.09
C LYS A 86 7.68 3.02 15.94
N LEU A 87 7.21 2.90 14.70
CA LEU A 87 5.82 2.58 14.38
C LEU A 87 5.41 1.23 15.00
N ALA A 88 6.23 0.19 14.85
CA ALA A 88 5.95 -1.14 15.37
C ALA A 88 5.78 -1.14 16.90
N ARG A 89 6.66 -0.44 17.64
CA ARG A 89 6.51 -0.28 19.10
C ARG A 89 5.21 0.41 19.50
N ALA A 90 4.83 1.47 18.78
CA ALA A 90 3.60 2.21 19.07
C ALA A 90 2.36 1.37 18.76
N LEU A 91 2.40 0.58 17.69
CA LEU A 91 1.31 -0.31 17.28
C LEU A 91 1.16 -1.53 18.20
N GLU A 92 2.26 -2.11 18.70
CA GLU A 92 2.21 -3.18 19.71
C GLU A 92 1.46 -2.76 20.97
N GLN A 93 1.63 -1.52 21.43
CA GLN A 93 0.89 -0.99 22.59
C GLN A 93 -0.62 -0.82 22.34
N ARG A 94 -1.05 -0.95 21.09
CA ARG A 94 -2.44 -0.80 20.65
C ARG A 94 -3.04 -2.12 20.16
N GLY A 95 -2.36 -3.24 20.40
CA GLY A 95 -2.85 -4.57 20.00
C GLY A 95 -2.62 -4.90 18.53
N TYR A 96 -1.58 -4.33 17.91
CA TYR A 96 -1.16 -4.65 16.55
C TYR A 96 0.24 -5.25 16.54
N ALA A 97 0.56 -6.09 15.56
CA ALA A 97 1.91 -6.61 15.41
C ALA A 97 2.34 -6.62 13.94
N LEU A 98 3.66 -6.52 13.72
CA LEU A 98 4.27 -6.52 12.39
C LEU A 98 4.48 -7.95 11.91
N PHE A 99 4.00 -8.26 10.71
CA PHE A 99 4.17 -9.56 10.09
C PHE A 99 4.82 -9.44 8.72
N ARG A 100 5.82 -10.28 8.46
CA ARG A 100 6.39 -10.52 7.14
C ARG A 100 5.61 -11.61 6.43
N PHE A 101 5.29 -11.38 5.17
CA PHE A 101 4.71 -12.36 4.26
C PHE A 101 5.69 -12.66 3.11
N PRO A 102 5.60 -13.84 2.48
CA PRO A 102 6.43 -14.16 1.34
C PRO A 102 6.05 -13.29 0.13
N GLU A 103 7.02 -13.02 -0.76
CA GLU A 103 6.82 -12.22 -1.97
C GLU A 103 5.69 -12.76 -2.87
N ASP A 104 5.52 -14.09 -2.92
CA ASP A 104 4.49 -14.77 -3.71
C ASP A 104 3.15 -14.93 -2.95
N VAL A 105 2.86 -14.03 -2.00
CA VAL A 105 1.60 -14.00 -1.24
C VAL A 105 0.38 -14.01 -2.17
N ASP A 106 0.39 -13.17 -3.22
CA ASP A 106 -0.70 -13.06 -4.19
C ASP A 106 -0.94 -14.38 -4.95
N GLU A 107 0.13 -15.04 -5.39
CA GLU A 107 0.06 -16.35 -6.06
C GLU A 107 -0.47 -17.42 -5.11
N ARG A 108 -0.02 -17.43 -3.85
CA ARG A 108 -0.45 -18.39 -2.83
C ARG A 108 -1.91 -18.20 -2.44
N LEU A 109 -2.38 -16.96 -2.40
CA LEU A 109 -3.77 -16.59 -2.17
C LEU A 109 -4.69 -17.13 -3.25
N LYS A 110 -4.32 -16.99 -4.53
CA LYS A 110 -5.10 -17.53 -5.68
C LYS A 110 -5.35 -19.04 -5.58
N VAL A 111 -4.43 -19.78 -4.98
CA VAL A 111 -4.52 -21.26 -4.83
C VAL A 111 -4.98 -21.71 -3.45
N LYS A 112 -5.47 -20.79 -2.59
CA LYS A 112 -5.98 -21.07 -1.24
C LYS A 112 -5.01 -21.89 -0.38
N LYS A 113 -3.71 -21.67 -0.54
CA LYS A 113 -2.70 -22.30 0.31
C LYS A 113 -2.57 -21.55 1.63
N ALA A 114 -2.13 -22.25 2.67
CA ALA A 114 -1.72 -21.58 3.91
C ALA A 114 -0.63 -20.56 3.59
N LEU A 115 -0.82 -19.32 4.06
CA LEU A 115 0.17 -18.26 3.95
C LEU A 115 1.14 -18.37 5.13
N PRO A 116 2.40 -18.77 4.92
CA PRO A 116 3.40 -18.60 5.96
C PRO A 116 3.52 -17.11 6.25
N HIS A 117 3.62 -16.77 7.54
CA HIS A 117 3.93 -15.43 7.99
C HIS A 117 4.89 -15.53 9.16
N GLU A 118 5.67 -14.48 9.35
CA GLU A 118 6.64 -14.36 10.43
C GLU A 118 6.32 -13.10 11.22
N LEU A 119 6.14 -13.23 12.53
CA LEU A 119 6.06 -12.09 13.44
C LEU A 119 7.45 -11.46 13.54
N ILE A 120 7.55 -10.16 13.26
CA ILE A 120 8.78 -9.39 13.39
C ILE A 120 8.68 -8.52 14.65
N ARG A 121 9.58 -8.70 15.62
CA ARG A 121 9.61 -7.80 16.78
C ARG A 121 10.23 -6.45 16.40
N PRO A 122 9.83 -5.33 17.04
CA PRO A 122 10.33 -4.02 16.66
C PRO A 122 11.86 -3.85 16.75
N ASP A 123 12.53 -4.63 17.58
CA ASP A 123 13.99 -4.69 17.73
C ASP A 123 14.69 -5.62 16.72
N GLU A 124 13.93 -6.48 16.04
CA GLU A 124 14.40 -7.41 15.00
C GLU A 124 14.27 -6.83 13.58
N VAL A 125 13.66 -5.65 13.43
CA VAL A 125 13.48 -5.00 12.13
C VAL A 125 14.85 -4.59 11.55
N ASP A 126 15.24 -5.23 10.45
CA ASP A 126 16.40 -4.82 9.65
C ASP A 126 16.01 -3.69 8.69
N VAL A 127 16.27 -2.45 9.11
CA VAL A 127 15.98 -1.25 8.33
C VAL A 127 16.72 -1.19 6.99
N SER A 128 17.74 -2.01 6.76
CA SER A 128 18.49 -2.05 5.50
C SER A 128 17.84 -2.92 4.42
N THR A 129 16.93 -3.81 4.80
CA THR A 129 16.26 -4.74 3.88
C THR A 129 14.74 -4.64 3.91
N ILE A 130 14.14 -4.02 4.93
CA ILE A 130 12.69 -3.97 5.14
C ILE A 130 11.91 -3.38 3.95
N SER A 131 12.52 -2.50 3.14
CA SER A 131 11.97 -1.95 1.89
C SER A 131 11.74 -2.97 0.77
N ARG A 132 12.29 -4.18 0.92
CA ARG A 132 12.16 -5.30 -0.02
C ARG A 132 11.14 -6.33 0.43
N GLU A 133 10.55 -6.13 1.61
CA GLU A 133 9.68 -7.12 2.25
C GLU A 133 8.21 -6.75 2.11
N HIS A 134 7.35 -7.75 2.04
CA HIS A 134 5.90 -7.56 2.10
C HIS A 134 5.48 -7.63 3.56
N ILE A 135 5.22 -6.47 4.17
CA ILE A 135 4.96 -6.37 5.60
C ILE A 135 3.60 -5.76 5.90
N PHE A 136 2.94 -6.33 6.91
CA PHE A 136 1.61 -5.89 7.33
C PHE A 136 1.58 -5.66 8.84
N PHE A 137 0.90 -4.60 9.28
CA PHE A 137 0.43 -4.53 10.66
C PHE A 137 -0.97 -5.10 10.75
N LEU A 138 -1.10 -6.15 11.57
CA LEU A 138 -2.36 -6.84 11.80
C LEU A 138 -2.75 -6.72 13.27
N ARG A 139 -4.06 -6.58 13.52
CA ARG A 139 -4.59 -6.66 14.90
C ARG A 139 -4.31 -8.05 15.46
N VAL A 140 -3.88 -8.11 16.71
CA VAL A 140 -3.57 -9.35 17.43
C VAL A 140 -4.30 -9.42 18.77
N LYS A 141 -4.39 -10.63 19.31
CA LYS A 141 -4.79 -10.91 20.69
C LYS A 141 -3.59 -10.79 21.63
N ASP A 142 -3.82 -10.96 22.93
CA ASP A 142 -2.81 -10.85 23.99
C ASP A 142 -1.57 -11.76 23.79
N ASP A 143 -1.71 -12.86 23.05
CA ASP A 143 -0.67 -13.84 22.74
C ASP A 143 0.02 -13.62 21.39
N PHE A 144 -0.23 -12.48 20.73
CA PHE A 144 0.23 -12.17 19.37
C PHE A 144 -0.37 -13.07 18.27
N GLU A 145 -1.42 -13.84 18.56
CA GLU A 145 -2.20 -14.48 17.49
C GLU A 145 -3.01 -13.42 16.73
N ILE A 146 -3.01 -13.51 15.39
CA ILE A 146 -3.79 -12.61 14.53
C ILE A 146 -5.28 -12.69 14.89
N ASP A 147 -5.89 -11.54 15.17
CA ASP A 147 -7.33 -11.43 15.39
C ASP A 147 -8.07 -11.48 14.05
N THR A 148 -8.48 -12.69 13.66
CA THR A 148 -9.24 -12.91 12.42
C THR A 148 -10.70 -12.43 12.49
N GLU A 149 -11.22 -12.14 13.68
CA GLU A 149 -12.59 -11.66 13.90
C GLU A 149 -12.65 -10.14 13.71
N ASN A 150 -11.78 -9.38 14.40
CA ASN A 150 -11.68 -7.92 14.30
C ASN A 150 -10.47 -7.49 13.45
N TYR A 151 -10.43 -7.98 12.22
CA TYR A 151 -9.30 -7.79 11.32
C TYR A 151 -9.25 -6.37 10.74
N THR A 152 -8.17 -5.66 11.02
CA THR A 152 -7.72 -4.48 10.28
C THR A 152 -6.34 -4.77 9.71
N CYS A 153 -6.13 -4.43 8.44
CA CYS A 153 -4.90 -4.72 7.71
C CYS A 153 -4.28 -3.43 7.19
N PHE A 154 -3.11 -3.10 7.71
CA PHE A 154 -2.29 -2.02 7.17
C PHE A 154 -1.17 -2.66 6.36
N ASP A 155 -1.22 -2.50 5.04
CA ASP A 155 -0.10 -2.86 4.16
C ASP A 155 0.93 -1.74 4.25
N ILE A 156 2.18 -2.06 4.57
CA ILE A 156 3.22 -1.06 4.78
C ILE A 156 4.26 -1.16 3.67
N HIS A 157 4.27 -0.16 2.81
CA HIS A 157 5.35 0.08 1.87
C HIS A 157 6.48 0.82 2.58
N ALA A 158 7.54 0.09 2.90
CA ALA A 158 8.75 0.64 3.50
C ALA A 158 9.55 1.47 2.47
N LEU A 159 9.81 2.74 2.78
CA LEU A 159 10.43 3.72 1.89
C LEU A 159 11.85 4.07 2.33
N ASP A 160 12.84 3.80 1.47
CA ASP A 160 14.22 4.21 1.72
C ASP A 160 14.44 5.68 1.35
N GLN A 161 15.36 6.34 2.07
CA GLN A 161 15.71 7.74 1.83
C GLN A 161 17.21 7.92 1.58
N ASN A 162 17.56 8.86 0.70
CA ASN A 162 18.93 9.35 0.59
C ASN A 162 19.23 10.42 1.67
N VAL A 163 20.44 10.97 1.64
CA VAL A 163 20.91 12.00 2.59
C VAL A 163 20.13 13.32 2.48
N ASP A 164 19.54 13.61 1.32
CA ASP A 164 18.75 14.82 1.06
C ASP A 164 17.28 14.68 1.51
N GLY A 165 16.90 13.46 1.92
CA GLY A 165 15.57 13.07 2.37
C GLY A 165 14.65 12.61 1.24
N ASP A 166 15.14 12.53 0.01
CA ASP A 166 14.36 12.02 -1.13
C ASP A 166 14.20 10.51 -1.04
N ILE A 167 13.09 10.01 -1.57
CA ILE A 167 12.79 8.58 -1.58
C ILE A 167 13.61 7.91 -2.68
N VAL A 168 14.23 6.78 -2.36
CA VAL A 168 15.04 6.00 -3.30
C VAL A 168 14.38 4.64 -3.50
N ARG A 169 13.98 4.35 -4.74
CA ARG A 169 13.49 3.01 -5.10
C ARG A 169 14.63 2.01 -5.16
N LEU A 170 14.29 0.72 -5.12
CA LEU A 170 15.24 -0.37 -5.36
C LEU A 170 15.94 -0.27 -6.73
N SER A 171 15.25 0.27 -7.75
CA SER A 171 15.84 0.57 -9.06
C SER A 171 16.91 1.67 -9.01
N GLY A 172 17.02 2.41 -7.90
CA GLY A 172 17.86 3.59 -7.76
C GLY A 172 17.23 4.88 -8.27
N THR A 173 15.97 4.85 -8.73
CA THR A 173 15.21 6.05 -9.09
C THR A 173 14.91 6.89 -7.87
N VAL A 174 15.11 8.20 -8.00
CA VAL A 174 14.94 9.16 -6.91
C VAL A 174 13.62 9.91 -7.09
N ILE A 175 12.77 9.83 -6.08
CA ILE A 175 11.52 10.56 -6.00
C ILE A 175 11.70 11.70 -4.99
N PRO A 176 11.58 12.97 -5.41
CA PRO A 176 11.71 14.13 -4.53
C PRO A 176 10.81 14.04 -3.30
N LYS A 177 11.34 14.38 -2.13
CA LYS A 177 10.60 14.32 -0.86
C LYS A 177 9.34 15.19 -0.84
N GLU A 178 9.25 16.20 -1.70
CA GLU A 178 8.07 17.07 -1.82
C GLU A 178 6.81 16.29 -2.18
N TYR A 179 6.93 15.18 -2.93
CA TYR A 179 5.81 14.29 -3.24
C TYR A 179 5.24 13.55 -2.03
N TYR A 180 5.98 13.56 -0.92
CA TYR A 180 5.60 12.97 0.36
C TYR A 180 5.23 14.02 1.40
N MET A 181 5.93 15.17 1.39
CA MET A 181 5.74 16.23 2.39
C MET A 181 4.63 17.22 2.04
N ASN A 182 4.39 17.49 0.75
CA ASN A 182 3.46 18.52 0.27
C ASN A 182 2.25 17.88 -0.40
N THR A 183 1.50 17.06 0.35
CA THR A 183 0.38 16.31 -0.21
C THR A 183 -0.98 16.77 0.30
N LEU A 184 -2.03 16.40 -0.43
CA LEU A 184 -3.39 16.64 0.03
C LEU A 184 -3.69 15.79 1.27
N GLU A 185 -4.55 16.32 2.12
CA GLU A 185 -5.02 15.64 3.32
C GLU A 185 -6.49 15.25 3.15
N TYR A 186 -6.82 14.00 3.48
CA TYR A 186 -8.18 13.59 3.74
C TYR A 186 -8.54 13.94 5.19
N THR A 187 -9.72 14.53 5.41
CA THR A 187 -10.24 14.81 6.74
C THR A 187 -11.29 13.77 7.10
N THR A 188 -11.08 13.04 8.19
CA THR A 188 -11.99 12.02 8.69
C THR A 188 -13.27 12.65 9.27
N ASP A 189 -14.28 11.84 9.57
CA ASP A 189 -15.56 12.33 10.11
C ASP A 189 -15.38 13.00 11.49
N SER A 190 -14.35 12.62 12.27
CA SER A 190 -13.98 13.25 13.54
C SER A 190 -13.08 14.50 13.39
N GLY A 191 -12.65 14.84 12.18
CA GLY A 191 -11.79 15.98 11.89
C GLY A 191 -10.29 15.70 11.93
N LYS A 192 -9.87 14.44 12.09
CA LYS A 192 -8.45 14.06 11.97
C LYS A 192 -8.01 14.13 10.52
N LYS A 193 -6.70 14.31 10.32
CA LYS A 193 -6.12 14.47 8.98
C LYS A 193 -5.19 13.33 8.64
N LEU A 194 -5.38 12.77 7.45
CA LEU A 194 -4.59 11.69 6.89
C LEU A 194 -3.94 12.19 5.59
N ARG A 195 -2.61 12.11 5.48
CA ARG A 195 -1.89 12.53 4.27
C ARG A 195 -2.11 11.51 3.15
N LEU A 196 -2.40 11.99 1.95
CA LEU A 196 -2.55 11.15 0.76
C LEU A 196 -1.26 11.20 -0.06
N CYS A 197 -0.83 10.09 -0.66
CA CYS A 197 0.20 10.06 -1.71
C CYS A 197 -0.18 10.96 -2.90
N HIS A 198 0.81 11.61 -3.50
CA HIS A 198 0.63 12.48 -4.67
C HIS A 198 0.11 11.69 -5.90
N PRO A 199 -0.81 12.24 -6.73
CA PRO A 199 -1.44 11.49 -7.81
C PRO A 199 -0.46 10.95 -8.86
N ALA A 200 0.59 11.72 -9.18
CA ALA A 200 1.63 11.29 -10.12
C ALA A 200 2.37 10.05 -9.63
N ILE A 201 2.68 9.97 -8.33
CA ILE A 201 3.39 8.85 -7.72
C ILE A 201 2.50 7.59 -7.69
N LEU A 202 1.22 7.75 -7.35
CA LEU A 202 0.25 6.65 -7.45
C LEU A 202 0.17 6.07 -8.86
N VAL A 203 0.03 6.92 -9.87
CA VAL A 203 -0.06 6.48 -11.26
C VAL A 203 1.25 5.83 -11.72
N TYR A 204 2.38 6.40 -11.34
CA TYR A 204 3.70 5.85 -11.66
C TYR A 204 3.86 4.41 -11.13
N HIS A 205 3.58 4.15 -9.85
CA HIS A 205 3.64 2.79 -9.29
C HIS A 205 2.64 1.84 -9.96
N LYS A 206 1.41 2.31 -10.23
CA LYS A 206 0.38 1.53 -10.93
C LYS A 206 0.76 1.18 -12.37
N LEU A 207 1.46 2.07 -13.07
CA LEU A 207 1.94 1.82 -14.43
C LEU A 207 3.07 0.79 -14.45
N LEU A 208 3.98 0.84 -13.48
CA LEU A 208 5.04 -0.15 -13.33
C LEU A 208 4.44 -1.55 -13.10
N GLU A 209 3.51 -1.70 -12.17
CA GLU A 209 2.85 -3.00 -11.96
C GLU A 209 1.98 -3.39 -13.16
N GLY A 210 1.22 -2.43 -13.70
CA GLY A 210 0.49 -2.57 -14.96
C GLY A 210 -0.55 -3.69 -14.96
N ARG A 211 -1.02 -4.12 -13.78
CA ARG A 211 -2.09 -5.12 -13.63
C ARG A 211 -3.40 -4.53 -14.15
N GLU A 212 -4.36 -5.39 -14.49
CA GLU A 212 -5.64 -4.94 -15.07
C GLU A 212 -6.37 -3.92 -14.18
N HIS A 213 -6.41 -4.18 -12.87
CA HIS A 213 -7.03 -3.28 -11.90
C HIS A 213 -6.25 -1.97 -11.72
N ASP A 214 -4.91 -1.99 -11.83
CA ASP A 214 -4.10 -0.77 -11.78
C ASP A 214 -4.41 0.13 -12.99
N LEU A 215 -4.55 -0.45 -14.18
CA LEU A 215 -4.95 0.32 -15.37
C LEU A 215 -6.39 0.82 -15.28
N ALA A 216 -7.29 0.09 -14.61
CA ALA A 216 -8.65 0.54 -14.35
C ALA A 216 -8.68 1.73 -13.37
N ASP A 217 -7.87 1.68 -12.31
CA ASP A 217 -7.69 2.76 -11.33
C ASP A 217 -7.18 4.04 -12.03
N ILE A 218 -6.17 3.94 -12.90
CA ILE A 218 -5.65 5.09 -13.65
C ILE A 218 -6.72 5.68 -14.58
N LYS A 219 -7.48 4.84 -15.29
CA LYS A 219 -8.60 5.31 -16.14
C LYS A 219 -9.65 6.06 -15.32
N TYR A 220 -9.94 5.60 -14.10
CA TYR A 220 -10.85 6.29 -13.19
C TYR A 220 -10.29 7.66 -12.78
N MET A 221 -9.00 7.75 -12.42
CA MET A 221 -8.35 9.02 -12.08
C MET A 221 -8.41 10.04 -13.23
N ILE A 222 -8.19 9.60 -14.48
CA ILE A 222 -8.33 10.45 -15.68
C ILE A 222 -9.77 10.93 -15.82
N LYS A 223 -10.75 10.02 -15.72
CA LYS A 223 -12.17 10.34 -15.86
C LYS A 223 -12.65 11.36 -14.81
N GLU A 224 -12.17 11.26 -13.57
CA GLU A 224 -12.51 12.19 -12.49
C GLU A 224 -11.61 13.43 -12.45
N ASN A 225 -10.82 13.67 -13.50
CA ASN A 225 -9.95 14.84 -13.66
C ASN A 225 -9.01 15.03 -12.44
N MET A 226 -8.41 13.94 -11.98
CA MET A 226 -7.45 13.94 -10.86
C MET A 226 -6.00 14.14 -11.31
N LEU A 227 -5.74 14.10 -12.62
CA LEU A 227 -4.39 14.19 -13.19
C LEU A 227 -4.29 15.43 -14.07
N SER A 228 -3.25 16.21 -13.84
CA SER A 228 -2.86 17.37 -14.64
C SER A 228 -1.85 17.00 -15.73
N LYS A 229 -1.53 17.93 -16.64
CA LYS A 229 -0.46 17.72 -17.63
C LYS A 229 0.91 17.61 -16.95
N GLU A 230 1.10 18.40 -15.90
CA GLU A 230 2.28 18.41 -15.06
C GLU A 230 2.49 17.02 -14.45
N ASN A 231 1.42 16.37 -13.95
CA ASN A 231 1.54 15.00 -13.43
C ASN A 231 2.02 13.99 -14.48
N PHE A 232 1.58 14.10 -15.74
CA PHE A 232 2.09 13.22 -16.80
C PHE A 232 3.57 13.48 -17.09
N ALA A 233 4.01 14.74 -17.11
CA ALA A 233 5.43 15.07 -17.29
C ALA A 233 6.30 14.52 -16.15
N GLU A 234 5.81 14.59 -14.91
CA GLU A 234 6.47 14.00 -13.72
C GLU A 234 6.62 12.48 -13.86
N ILE A 235 5.55 11.79 -14.26
CA ILE A 235 5.56 10.33 -14.49
C ILE A 235 6.55 9.96 -15.60
N GLU A 236 6.55 10.68 -16.72
CA GLU A 236 7.49 10.46 -17.81
C GLU A 236 8.94 10.64 -17.36
N GLY A 237 9.22 11.65 -16.53
CA GLY A 237 10.54 11.88 -15.94
C GLY A 237 10.99 10.73 -15.04
N LEU A 238 10.11 10.19 -14.19
CA LEU A 238 10.42 9.04 -13.34
C LEU A 238 10.67 7.76 -14.17
N LEU A 239 9.85 7.51 -15.20
CA LEU A 239 10.05 6.36 -16.10
C LEU A 239 11.32 6.49 -16.96
N ALA A 240 11.76 7.71 -17.27
CA ALA A 240 13.03 7.95 -17.95
C ALA A 240 14.21 7.64 -17.03
N GLN A 241 14.17 8.08 -15.77
CA GLN A 241 15.18 7.71 -14.76
C GLN A 241 15.28 6.19 -14.62
N ASP A 242 14.15 5.50 -14.44
CA ASP A 242 14.11 4.04 -14.33
C ASP A 242 14.75 3.33 -15.55
N GLU A 243 14.52 3.85 -16.76
CA GLU A 243 15.14 3.32 -17.98
C GLU A 243 16.66 3.55 -18.00
N GLU A 244 17.13 4.72 -17.57
CA GLU A 244 18.56 5.03 -17.44
C GLU A 244 19.25 4.15 -16.40
N LYS A 245 18.58 3.84 -15.29
CA LYS A 245 19.10 2.91 -14.27
C LYS A 245 19.19 1.47 -14.77
N ASN A 246 18.43 1.14 -15.82
CA ASN A 246 18.49 -0.13 -16.53
C ASN A 246 18.30 -1.36 -15.61
N TRP A 247 17.42 -1.26 -14.63
CA TRP A 247 17.06 -2.37 -13.75
C TRP A 247 16.34 -3.46 -14.54
N ASP A 248 16.95 -4.64 -14.68
CA ASP A 248 16.50 -5.69 -15.59
C ASP A 248 15.05 -6.16 -15.29
N GLU A 249 14.66 -6.20 -14.02
CA GLU A 249 13.32 -6.64 -13.58
C GLU A 249 12.23 -5.64 -13.98
N ASP A 250 12.53 -4.35 -13.94
CA ASP A 250 11.57 -3.28 -14.23
C ASP A 250 11.57 -2.92 -15.73
N ARG A 251 12.59 -3.29 -16.52
CA ARG A 251 12.64 -3.00 -17.97
C ARG A 251 11.35 -3.34 -18.73
N PRO A 252 10.77 -4.57 -18.64
CA PRO A 252 9.52 -4.87 -19.33
C PRO A 252 8.33 -4.06 -18.81
N LYS A 253 8.31 -3.76 -17.50
CA LYS A 253 7.29 -2.93 -16.84
C LYS A 253 7.33 -1.50 -17.38
N ILE A 254 8.52 -0.89 -17.43
CA ILE A 254 8.76 0.47 -17.94
C ILE A 254 8.33 0.60 -19.41
N GLN A 255 8.70 -0.36 -20.26
CA GLN A 255 8.31 -0.35 -21.68
C GLN A 255 6.79 -0.42 -21.85
N LYS A 256 6.12 -1.27 -21.07
CA LYS A 256 4.65 -1.37 -21.05
C LYS A 256 4.00 -0.08 -20.56
N ALA A 257 4.53 0.53 -19.50
CA ALA A 257 4.07 1.80 -18.96
C ALA A 257 4.16 2.93 -20.00
N LYS A 258 5.32 3.11 -20.63
CA LYS A 258 5.53 4.14 -21.67
C LYS A 258 4.60 3.95 -22.87
N LYS A 259 4.45 2.71 -23.35
CA LYS A 259 3.50 2.38 -24.43
C LYS A 259 2.07 2.75 -24.05
N TRP A 260 1.69 2.51 -22.79
CA TRP A 260 0.37 2.87 -22.29
C TRP A 260 0.16 4.39 -22.30
N ILE A 261 1.12 5.17 -21.80
CA ILE A 261 1.05 6.64 -21.79
C ILE A 261 0.91 7.18 -23.21
N LEU A 262 1.77 6.74 -24.14
CA LEU A 262 1.76 7.18 -25.54
C LEU A 262 0.40 6.92 -26.22
N SER A 263 -0.27 5.82 -25.89
CA SER A 263 -1.61 5.51 -26.42
C SER A 263 -2.73 6.43 -25.92
N ARG A 264 -2.45 7.28 -24.93
CA ARG A 264 -3.41 8.17 -24.27
C ARG A 264 -3.09 9.66 -24.44
N THR A 265 -1.87 9.99 -24.81
CA THR A 265 -1.40 11.36 -25.05
C THR A 265 -1.40 11.74 -26.54
N GLN A 266 -1.59 10.78 -27.45
CA GLN A 266 -1.82 11.06 -28.86
C GLN A 266 -3.31 11.30 -29.15
N PRO A 267 -3.67 12.37 -29.90
CA PRO A 267 -5.06 12.74 -30.22
C PRO A 267 -5.79 11.72 -31.09
#